data_AF-W7MW79-F1
#
_entry.id   AF-W7MW79-F1
#
_cell.length_a   1.000
_cell.length_b   1.000
_cell.length_c   1.000
_cell.angle_alpha   90.00
_cell.angle_beta   90.00
_cell.angle_gamma   90.00
#
_symmetry.space_group_name_H-M   'P 1'
#
loop_
_entity.id
_entity.type
_entity.pdbx_description
1 polymer ?
#
loop_
_entity_poly.entity_id
_entity_poly.type
_entity_poly.pdbx_seq_one_letter_code
_entity_poly.pdbx_strand_id
1 'polypeptide(L)'
;MPSLRNTLFGLLAATLSSTVVAEHLRVVWSQGDFSTISGPSGGSQSGHSSGFTILKDDGTAIYSKAYPADHSPCYNTGDGREFTFGGDCWTKERKFRCKSSFAGDPETCEVKDQDGNSLGTGEGKTDTTFIGIAIAQDSACVVEFNTDDDEDCPKDEDNNLGVRSG
;
A
#
# COMPACT_ATOMS: atom_id res chain seq x y z
N MET A 1 -60.80 -27.04 35.32
CA MET A 1 -59.64 -27.69 34.66
C MET A 1 -59.74 -27.37 33.18
N PRO A 2 -58.78 -26.60 32.61
CA PRO A 2 -57.49 -27.15 32.19
C PRO A 2 -56.27 -26.47 32.85
N SER A 3 -55.12 -27.10 32.65
CA SER A 3 -53.87 -27.05 33.41
C SER A 3 -52.93 -25.92 32.99
N LEU A 4 -52.31 -25.24 33.97
CA LEU A 4 -50.97 -24.67 33.81
C LEU A 4 -50.00 -25.83 33.58
N ARG A 5 -49.25 -25.83 32.46
CA ARG A 5 -47.95 -26.51 32.36
C ARG A 5 -47.24 -26.14 31.06
N ASN A 6 -46.11 -25.45 31.24
CA ASN A 6 -44.91 -25.44 30.40
C ASN A 6 -45.08 -25.45 28.87
N THR A 7 -44.73 -24.33 28.23
CA THR A 7 -43.73 -24.42 27.15
C THR A 7 -42.99 -23.10 27.00
N LEU A 8 -41.86 -23.02 27.71
CA LEU A 8 -40.75 -22.12 27.43
C LEU A 8 -40.13 -22.60 26.11
N PHE A 9 -40.31 -21.88 25.01
CA PHE A 9 -39.51 -22.09 23.79
C PHE A 9 -38.68 -20.85 23.55
N GLY A 10 -37.38 -20.98 23.84
CA GLY A 10 -36.41 -19.90 23.86
C GLY A 10 -36.23 -19.26 22.49
N LEU A 11 -36.04 -17.94 22.53
CA LEU A 11 -35.45 -17.20 21.42
C LEU A 11 -34.05 -17.77 21.18
N LEU A 12 -33.90 -18.56 20.12
CA LEU A 12 -32.62 -18.77 19.46
C LEU A 12 -32.22 -17.44 18.82
N ALA A 13 -31.53 -16.60 19.59
CA ALA A 13 -30.68 -15.58 19.00
C ALA A 13 -29.58 -16.32 18.24
N ALA A 14 -29.77 -16.50 16.93
CA ALA A 14 -28.69 -16.89 16.05
C ALA A 14 -27.68 -15.76 16.08
N THR A 15 -26.71 -15.85 16.98
CA THR A 15 -25.49 -15.07 16.91
C THR A 15 -24.81 -15.49 15.61
N LEU A 16 -24.95 -14.68 14.57
CA LEU A 16 -24.08 -14.72 13.41
C LEU A 16 -22.69 -14.44 13.97
N SER A 17 -21.93 -15.50 14.24
CA SER A 17 -20.50 -15.40 14.46
C SER A 17 -19.90 -15.00 13.12
N SER A 18 -19.75 -13.70 12.89
CA SER A 18 -18.87 -13.19 11.85
C SER A 18 -17.49 -13.75 12.19
N THR A 19 -17.03 -14.74 11.43
CA THR A 19 -15.63 -15.10 11.45
C THR A 19 -14.90 -13.88 10.91
N VAL A 20 -14.27 -13.10 11.79
CA VAL A 20 -13.33 -12.04 11.44
C VAL A 20 -12.24 -12.68 10.59
N VAL A 21 -12.31 -12.49 9.28
CA VAL A 21 -11.27 -12.93 8.34
C VAL A 21 -10.35 -11.73 8.18
N ALA A 22 -9.07 -11.93 8.47
CA ALA A 22 -8.04 -10.94 8.17
C ALA A 22 -8.09 -10.55 6.69
N GLU A 23 -8.13 -9.25 6.40
CA GLU A 23 -8.07 -8.74 5.03
C GLU A 23 -6.66 -8.90 4.48
N HIS A 24 -6.54 -9.41 3.26
CA HIS A 24 -5.28 -9.50 2.55
C HIS A 24 -5.07 -8.23 1.70
N LEU A 25 -3.93 -7.58 1.91
CA LEU A 25 -3.57 -6.31 1.29
C LEU A 25 -2.27 -6.43 0.51
N ARG A 26 -2.23 -5.72 -0.62
CA ARG A 26 -1.03 -5.53 -1.43
C ARG A 26 -0.62 -4.06 -1.43
N VAL A 27 0.62 -3.79 -1.07
CA VAL A 27 1.22 -2.46 -1.13
C VAL A 27 2.19 -2.39 -2.29
N VAL A 28 2.10 -1.33 -3.08
CA VAL A 28 2.96 -1.10 -4.24
C VAL A 28 3.65 0.25 -4.11
N TRP A 29 4.97 0.22 -4.10
CA TRP A 29 5.81 1.39 -4.40
C TRP A 29 6.20 1.30 -5.86
N SER A 30 6.05 2.39 -6.61
CA SER A 30 6.45 2.46 -8.01
C SER A 30 7.25 3.73 -8.28
N GLN A 31 8.24 3.61 -9.15
CA GLN A 31 9.01 4.73 -9.68
C GLN A 31 9.15 4.53 -11.20
N GLY A 32 9.22 5.63 -11.94
CA GLY A 32 9.48 5.57 -13.37
C GLY A 32 10.26 6.79 -13.83
N ASP A 33 11.25 6.56 -14.67
CA ASP A 33 12.14 7.56 -15.23
C ASP A 33 12.22 7.39 -16.75
N PHE A 34 12.19 8.48 -17.51
CA PHE A 34 12.48 8.41 -18.93
C PHE A 34 13.37 9.57 -19.38
N SER A 35 14.13 9.31 -20.44
CA SER A 35 14.94 10.31 -21.11
C SER A 35 15.00 10.05 -22.60
N THR A 36 14.93 11.11 -23.40
CA THR A 36 15.00 11.07 -24.86
C THR A 36 16.15 11.93 -25.37
N ILE A 37 16.83 11.44 -26.40
CA ILE A 37 17.79 12.17 -27.19
C ILE A 37 17.02 12.80 -28.34
N SER A 38 17.03 14.12 -28.39
CA SER A 38 16.45 14.91 -29.47
C SER A 38 17.49 15.19 -30.56
N GLY A 39 17.00 15.42 -31.79
CA GLY A 39 17.84 15.83 -32.91
C GLY A 39 18.44 17.23 -32.73
N PRO A 40 19.28 17.71 -33.68
CA PRO A 40 20.13 18.91 -33.52
C PRO A 40 19.42 20.22 -33.17
N SER A 41 18.10 20.29 -33.34
CA SER A 41 17.27 21.48 -33.11
C SER A 41 16.17 21.30 -32.06
N GLY A 42 16.08 20.13 -31.41
CA GLY A 42 15.16 19.86 -30.30
C GLY A 42 15.94 19.69 -29.00
N GLY A 43 15.40 20.14 -27.87
CA GLY A 43 15.96 19.85 -26.55
C GLY A 43 15.60 18.43 -26.08
N SER A 44 16.51 17.76 -25.38
CA SER A 44 16.24 16.45 -24.78
C SER A 44 15.04 16.55 -23.83
N GLN A 45 14.21 15.53 -23.80
CA GLN A 45 13.09 15.44 -22.87
C GLN A 45 13.39 14.40 -21.81
N SER A 46 13.05 14.68 -20.56
CA SER A 46 13.11 13.72 -19.48
C SER A 46 11.90 13.90 -18.58
N GLY A 47 11.53 12.84 -17.88
CA GLY A 47 10.48 12.89 -16.89
C GLY A 47 10.66 11.83 -15.83
N HIS A 48 9.96 12.04 -14.73
CA HIS A 48 10.01 11.24 -13.52
C HIS A 48 8.60 11.05 -12.99
N SER A 49 8.33 9.89 -12.40
CA SER A 49 7.08 9.54 -11.75
C SER A 49 7.34 8.72 -10.49
N SER A 50 6.52 8.93 -9.48
CA SER A 50 6.50 8.15 -8.24
C SER A 50 5.07 7.74 -7.91
N GLY A 51 4.91 6.63 -7.21
CA GLY A 51 3.60 6.10 -6.83
C GLY A 51 3.67 5.28 -5.55
N PHE A 52 2.63 5.40 -4.72
CA PHE A 52 2.36 4.53 -3.59
C PHE A 52 0.89 4.20 -3.55
N THR A 53 0.58 2.91 -3.54
CA THR A 53 -0.80 2.42 -3.53
C THR A 53 -0.95 1.25 -2.57
N ILE A 54 -2.07 1.22 -1.85
CA ILE A 54 -2.50 0.09 -1.01
C ILE A 54 -3.79 -0.46 -1.62
N LEU A 55 -3.78 -1.76 -1.93
CA LEU A 55 -4.80 -2.46 -2.69
C LEU A 55 -5.38 -3.62 -1.88
N LYS A 56 -6.69 -3.83 -2.02
CA LYS A 56 -7.33 -5.12 -1.70
C LYS A 56 -7.06 -6.15 -2.81
N ASP A 57 -7.38 -7.41 -2.55
CA ASP A 57 -7.28 -8.50 -3.52
C ASP A 57 -8.10 -8.30 -4.80
N ASP A 58 -9.24 -7.61 -4.72
CA ASP A 58 -10.09 -7.29 -5.87
C ASP A 58 -9.55 -6.14 -6.74
N GLY A 59 -8.40 -5.56 -6.36
CA GLY A 59 -7.76 -4.42 -7.03
C GLY A 59 -8.30 -3.06 -6.60
N THR A 60 -9.22 -3.00 -5.63
CA THR A 60 -9.69 -1.75 -5.05
C THR A 60 -8.55 -1.07 -4.28
N ALA A 61 -8.23 0.16 -4.66
CA ALA A 61 -7.30 0.98 -3.90
C ALA A 61 -7.98 1.60 -2.68
N ILE A 62 -7.44 1.32 -1.50
CA ILE A 62 -7.80 1.99 -0.24
C ILE A 62 -6.89 3.19 0.04
N TYR A 63 -5.83 3.35 -0.75
CA TYR A 63 -5.01 4.56 -0.78
C TYR A 63 -4.21 4.58 -2.08
N SER A 64 -4.11 5.74 -2.74
CA SER A 64 -3.24 5.92 -3.90
C SER A 64 -2.79 7.38 -4.03
N LYS A 65 -1.50 7.63 -3.75
CA LYS A 65 -0.87 8.93 -3.98
C LYS A 65 0.54 8.78 -4.51
N ALA A 66 0.89 9.68 -5.43
CA ALA A 66 2.28 9.83 -5.90
C ALA A 66 3.22 10.30 -4.79
N TYR A 67 2.71 11.16 -3.89
CA TYR A 67 3.48 11.78 -2.82
C TYR A 67 2.72 11.73 -1.49
N PRO A 68 2.73 10.59 -0.77
CA PRO A 68 2.16 10.52 0.57
C PRO A 68 2.83 11.55 1.48
N ALA A 69 2.03 12.29 2.26
CA ALA A 69 2.50 13.39 3.11
C ALA A 69 3.42 14.41 2.40
N ASP A 70 3.22 14.66 1.09
CA ASP A 70 4.04 15.53 0.24
C ASP A 70 5.49 15.06 0.00
N HIS A 71 5.77 13.77 0.16
CA HIS A 71 7.09 13.17 -0.05
C HIS A 71 7.06 12.03 -1.06
N SER A 72 8.14 11.86 -1.84
CA SER A 72 8.28 10.67 -2.69
C SER A 72 8.32 9.41 -1.82
N PRO A 73 7.52 8.38 -2.13
CA PRO A 73 7.31 7.24 -1.26
C PRO A 73 8.53 6.32 -1.14
N CYS A 74 9.39 6.33 -2.17
CA CYS A 74 10.67 5.66 -2.15
C CYS A 74 11.74 6.64 -2.62
N TYR A 75 12.67 6.99 -1.72
CA TYR A 75 13.72 7.96 -2.01
C TYR A 75 14.99 7.60 -1.25
N ASN A 76 16.12 8.05 -1.77
CA ASN A 76 17.42 7.74 -1.19
C ASN A 76 17.67 8.60 0.07
N THR A 77 17.19 8.11 1.20
CA THR A 77 17.40 8.69 2.54
C THR A 77 18.30 7.80 3.41
N GLY A 78 19.18 7.00 2.79
CA GLY A 78 20.04 6.02 3.47
C GLY A 78 19.33 4.70 3.74
N ASP A 79 18.64 4.59 4.86
CA ASP A 79 17.93 3.37 5.26
C ASP A 79 16.53 3.23 4.63
N GLY A 80 16.17 4.18 3.78
CA GLY A 80 14.85 4.26 3.15
C GLY A 80 13.91 5.17 3.90
N ARG A 81 12.80 5.50 3.25
CA ARG A 81 11.74 6.35 3.79
C ARG A 81 10.67 5.47 4.42
N GLU A 82 10.18 5.87 5.59
CA GLU A 82 9.09 5.21 6.29
C GLU A 82 7.92 6.17 6.47
N PHE A 83 6.71 5.70 6.18
CA PHE A 83 5.47 6.39 6.47
C PHE A 83 4.67 5.60 7.47
N THR A 84 4.09 6.29 8.44
CA THR A 84 3.09 5.71 9.33
C THR A 84 1.72 6.09 8.83
N PHE A 85 0.90 5.08 8.59
CA PHE A 85 -0.52 5.24 8.26
C PHE A 85 -1.35 4.74 9.42
N GLY A 86 -2.40 5.49 9.76
CA GLY A 86 -3.40 5.08 10.73
C GLY A 86 -4.65 5.96 10.66
N GLY A 87 -5.70 5.53 11.35
CA GLY A 87 -6.98 6.25 11.40
C GLY A 87 -8.07 5.63 10.53
N ASP A 88 -9.28 6.17 10.73
CA ASP A 88 -10.61 5.94 10.15
C ASP A 88 -11.12 4.50 9.97
N CYS A 89 -10.32 3.57 9.44
CA CYS A 89 -10.71 2.18 9.22
C CYS A 89 -9.70 1.13 9.74
N TRP A 90 -8.48 1.55 10.11
CA TRP A 90 -7.53 0.68 10.82
C TRP A 90 -7.51 0.98 12.32
N THR A 91 -7.62 -0.09 13.11
CA THR A 91 -7.54 -0.06 14.57
C THR A 91 -6.12 0.15 15.08
N LYS A 92 -5.12 -0.25 14.28
CA LYS A 92 -3.70 -0.10 14.58
C LYS A 92 -2.97 0.64 13.46
N GLU A 93 -2.00 1.45 13.85
CA GLU A 93 -1.10 2.09 12.88
C GLU A 93 -0.19 1.04 12.23
N ARG A 94 0.20 1.29 10.99
CA ARG A 94 1.16 0.47 10.24
C ARG A 94 2.23 1.35 9.61
N LYS A 95 3.43 0.79 9.48
CA LYS A 95 4.60 1.49 8.93
C LYS A 95 4.95 0.90 7.58
N PHE A 96 5.14 1.76 6.61
CA PHE A 96 5.38 1.42 5.21
C PHE A 96 6.73 2.01 4.82
N ARG A 97 7.72 1.13 4.68
CA ARG A 97 9.11 1.52 4.41
C ARG A 97 9.52 1.11 3.01
N CYS A 98 10.18 2.03 2.31
CA CYS A 98 10.86 1.73 1.06
C CYS A 98 12.28 2.29 1.06
N LYS A 99 13.23 1.39 0.82
CA LYS A 99 14.63 1.72 0.56
C LYS A 99 14.83 1.76 -0.94
N SER A 100 15.39 2.85 -1.44
CA SER A 100 15.71 3.00 -2.86
C SER A 100 17.21 2.83 -3.11
N SER A 101 17.53 2.54 -4.37
CA SER A 101 18.87 2.66 -4.92
C SER A 101 19.30 4.13 -4.99
N PHE A 102 20.55 4.36 -5.41
CA PHE A 102 21.04 5.70 -5.70
C PHE A 102 20.23 6.42 -6.77
N ALA A 103 19.69 5.69 -7.75
CA ALA A 103 18.87 6.25 -8.83
C ALA A 103 17.43 6.58 -8.38
N GLY A 104 17.05 6.19 -7.15
CA GLY A 104 15.69 6.39 -6.64
C GLY A 104 14.74 5.23 -6.91
N ASP A 105 15.19 4.19 -7.63
CA ASP A 105 14.42 2.96 -7.82
C ASP A 105 14.23 2.20 -6.50
N PRO A 106 13.04 1.64 -6.20
CA PRO A 106 12.86 0.75 -5.06
C PRO A 106 13.83 -0.44 -5.10
N GLU A 107 14.56 -0.68 -4.01
CA GLU A 107 15.43 -1.86 -3.80
C GLU A 107 14.76 -2.88 -2.88
N THR A 108 14.26 -2.42 -1.74
CA THR A 108 13.55 -3.27 -0.77
C THR A 108 12.42 -2.48 -0.14
N CYS A 109 11.29 -3.13 0.06
CA CYS A 109 10.14 -2.55 0.75
C CYS A 109 9.72 -3.45 1.90
N GLU A 110 9.11 -2.86 2.92
CA GLU A 110 8.68 -3.55 4.12
C GLU A 110 7.43 -2.89 4.67
N VAL A 111 6.50 -3.72 5.14
CA VAL A 111 5.37 -3.29 5.94
C VAL A 111 5.58 -3.82 7.36
N LYS A 112 5.39 -2.95 8.35
CA LYS A 112 5.49 -3.30 9.77
C LYS A 112 4.22 -2.94 10.51
N ASP A 113 3.99 -3.64 11.61
CA ASP A 113 3.00 -3.24 12.60
C ASP A 113 3.43 -1.95 13.35
N GLN A 114 2.56 -1.48 14.23
CA GLN A 114 2.81 -0.32 15.09
C GLN A 114 4.07 -0.49 15.96
N ASP A 115 4.36 -1.72 16.40
CA ASP A 115 5.46 -2.06 17.30
C ASP A 115 6.80 -2.20 16.54
N GLY A 116 6.75 -2.19 15.21
CA GLY A 116 7.91 -2.29 14.32
C GLY A 116 8.27 -3.72 13.92
N ASN A 117 7.42 -4.71 14.20
CA ASN A 117 7.61 -6.07 13.71
C ASN A 117 7.20 -6.13 12.23
N SER A 118 8.00 -6.85 11.44
CA SER A 118 7.74 -7.04 10.02
C SER A 118 6.47 -7.86 9.79
N LEU A 119 5.53 -7.30 9.03
CA LEU A 119 4.34 -7.99 8.51
C LEU A 119 4.60 -8.61 7.13
N GLY A 120 5.56 -8.05 6.39
CA GLY A 120 5.97 -8.55 5.09
C GLY A 120 7.10 -7.72 4.49
N THR A 121 7.89 -8.34 3.62
CA THR A 121 8.97 -7.69 2.87
C THR A 121 8.83 -8.00 1.39
N GLY A 122 9.42 -7.12 0.58
CA GLY A 122 9.46 -7.24 -0.87
C GLY A 122 10.81 -6.80 -1.41
N GLU A 123 11.18 -7.39 -2.54
CA GLU A 123 12.34 -6.97 -3.34
C GLU A 123 11.86 -6.14 -4.52
N GLY A 124 12.53 -5.01 -4.73
CA GLY A 124 12.30 -4.15 -5.85
C GLY A 124 12.77 -4.78 -7.16
N LYS A 125 12.04 -4.48 -8.24
CA LYS A 125 12.41 -4.85 -9.59
C LYS A 125 12.43 -3.60 -10.44
N THR A 126 13.46 -3.47 -11.26
CA THR A 126 13.61 -2.39 -12.23
C THR A 126 13.78 -2.98 -13.61
N ASP A 127 12.89 -2.59 -14.51
CA ASP A 127 12.98 -2.91 -15.93
C ASP A 127 13.48 -1.67 -16.69
N THR A 128 14.49 -1.86 -17.52
CA THR A 128 15.04 -0.79 -18.37
C THR A 128 14.74 -1.10 -19.83
N THR A 129 14.03 -0.18 -20.49
CA THR A 129 13.65 -0.28 -21.90
C THR A 129 14.39 0.76 -22.73
N PHE A 130 14.97 0.33 -23.85
CA PHE A 130 15.66 1.21 -24.80
C PHE A 130 15.00 1.16 -26.18
N ILE A 131 14.65 2.33 -26.72
CA ILE A 131 14.03 2.48 -28.04
C ILE A 131 14.86 3.38 -28.97
N GLY A 132 16.18 3.19 -28.99
CA GLY A 132 17.10 3.86 -29.91
C GLY A 132 17.41 5.31 -29.55
N ILE A 133 16.37 6.14 -29.48
CA ILE A 133 16.43 7.56 -29.11
C ILE A 133 15.92 7.82 -27.70
N ALA A 134 15.43 6.81 -26.99
CA ALA A 134 14.95 6.98 -25.62
C ALA A 134 15.28 5.78 -24.75
N ILE A 135 15.40 6.05 -23.46
CA ILE A 135 15.53 5.08 -22.39
C ILE A 135 14.41 5.36 -21.37
N ALA A 136 13.78 4.30 -20.89
CA ALA A 136 12.83 4.35 -19.79
C ALA A 136 13.22 3.30 -18.76
N GLN A 137 13.05 3.62 -17.49
CA GLN A 137 13.19 2.71 -16.36
C GLN A 137 11.87 2.72 -15.61
N ASP A 138 11.30 1.54 -15.40
CA ASP A 138 10.10 1.35 -14.59
C ASP A 138 10.49 0.43 -13.45
N SER A 139 10.24 0.86 -12.23
CA SER A 139 10.58 0.07 -11.05
C SER A 139 9.44 -0.01 -10.05
N ALA A 140 9.33 -1.17 -9.39
CA ALA A 140 8.30 -1.42 -8.42
C ALA A 140 8.79 -2.34 -7.30
N CYS A 141 8.27 -2.12 -6.10
CA CYS A 141 8.41 -3.03 -4.98
C CYS A 141 7.03 -3.32 -4.38
N VAL A 142 6.77 -4.60 -4.12
CA VAL A 142 5.45 -5.07 -3.70
C VAL A 142 5.57 -5.87 -2.41
N VAL A 143 4.70 -5.55 -1.43
CA VAL A 143 4.53 -6.34 -0.21
C VAL A 143 3.08 -6.80 -0.12
N GLU A 144 2.89 -8.07 0.20
CA GLU A 144 1.58 -8.65 0.51
C GLU A 144 1.56 -9.02 2.00
N PHE A 145 0.48 -8.68 2.70
CA PHE A 145 0.32 -8.96 4.13
C PHE A 145 -1.16 -9.08 4.51
N ASN A 146 -1.43 -9.71 5.65
CA ASN A 146 -2.78 -9.80 6.23
C ASN A 146 -2.93 -8.78 7.36
N THR A 147 -4.11 -8.17 7.48
CA THR A 147 -4.47 -7.36 8.66
C THR A 147 -4.68 -8.26 9.89
N ASP A 148 -4.67 -7.66 11.09
CA ASP A 148 -4.85 -8.42 12.34
C ASP A 148 -6.34 -8.79 12.58
N ASP A 149 -7.26 -8.01 12.01
CA ASP A 149 -8.71 -8.10 12.18
C ASP A 149 -9.44 -7.87 10.83
N ASP A 150 -10.77 -8.02 10.80
CA ASP A 150 -11.66 -7.68 9.66
C ASP A 150 -11.75 -6.15 9.51
N GLU A 151 -10.64 -5.55 9.09
CA GLU A 151 -10.52 -4.13 8.84
C GLU A 151 -10.92 -3.84 7.39
N ASP A 152 -12.22 -3.81 7.09
CA ASP A 152 -12.71 -3.48 5.76
C ASP A 152 -12.63 -1.97 5.49
N CYS A 153 -11.44 -1.50 5.11
CA CYS A 153 -11.23 -0.12 4.71
C CYS A 153 -11.99 0.17 3.40
N PRO A 154 -12.93 1.12 3.36
CA PRO A 154 -13.60 1.44 2.12
C PRO A 154 -12.60 1.99 1.10
N LYS A 155 -12.98 1.92 -0.19
CA LYS A 155 -12.26 2.65 -1.24
C LYS A 155 -12.16 4.12 -0.83
N ASP A 156 -10.94 4.61 -0.73
CA ASP A 156 -10.69 5.97 -0.28
C ASP A 156 -10.62 6.88 -1.51
N GLU A 157 -11.76 7.49 -1.85
CA GLU A 157 -11.82 8.43 -2.98
C GLU A 157 -11.05 9.74 -2.68
N ASP A 158 -10.81 10.04 -1.40
CA ASP A 158 -10.20 11.29 -0.94
C ASP A 158 -8.77 11.12 -0.38
N ASN A 159 -8.28 9.89 -0.22
CA ASN A 159 -7.01 9.55 0.45
C ASN A 159 -6.93 10.09 1.90
N ASN A 160 -7.98 9.86 2.68
CA ASN A 160 -8.17 10.22 4.07
C ASN A 160 -7.44 9.31 5.08
N LEU A 161 -6.78 8.22 4.66
CA LEU A 161 -5.87 7.52 5.59
C LEU A 161 -4.84 8.51 6.16
N GLY A 162 -4.85 8.66 7.48
CA GLY A 162 -3.98 9.58 8.20
C GLY A 162 -2.53 9.20 8.01
N VAL A 163 -1.81 9.94 7.16
CA VAL A 163 -0.42 9.67 6.83
C VAL A 163 0.52 10.64 7.52
N ARG A 164 1.60 10.11 8.10
CA ARG A 164 2.70 10.88 8.68
C ARG A 164 4.02 10.35 8.13
N SER A 165 4.92 11.24 7.74
CA SER A 165 6.31 10.84 7.44
C SER A 165 7.05 10.62 8.76
N GLY A 166 7.75 9.49 8.87
CA GLY A 166 8.77 9.25 9.89
C GLY A 166 10.10 9.88 9.53
#